data_AF-A0A8B7QPG5-F1
#
_entry.id   AF-A0A8B7QPG5-F1
#
_cell.length_a   1.000
_cell.length_b   1.000
_cell.length_c   1.000
_cell.angle_alpha   90.00
_cell.angle_beta   90.00
_cell.angle_gamma   90.00
#
_symmetry.space_group_name_H-M   'P 1'
#
loop_
_entity.id
_entity.type
_entity.pdbx_description
1 polymer ?
#
loop_
_entity_poly.entity_id
_entity_poly.type
_entity_poly.pdbx_seq_one_letter_code
_entity_poly.pdbx_strand_id
1 'polypeptide(L)'
;MDTNTKLVISTVFTSFLTFQLLFHCISYWFSAKISPGFNSLSFEKKIEWNSRVGSTCHSLVVGFLGLYIFLFDEATIADPLWGDSSLVKVNISISSGYLVSDLFIIILYWKVIGDKYFIIHHCTALYAYFLLLVSAGIYNSPTSRQDWERNDLRIDINLNIKFLIYTD
;
A
#
# COMPACT_ATOMS: atom_id res chain seq x y z
N MET A 1 -23.01 5.01 -3.91
CA MET A 1 -21.67 4.98 -3.28
C MET A 1 -21.57 6.15 -2.34
N ASP A 2 -21.31 5.86 -1.06
CA ASP A 2 -20.95 6.87 -0.07
C ASP A 2 -19.62 7.55 -0.44
N THR A 3 -19.37 8.71 0.16
CA THR A 3 -18.20 9.57 -0.13
C THR A 3 -16.88 8.86 0.14
N ASN A 4 -16.79 7.99 1.16
CA ASN A 4 -15.56 7.28 1.50
C ASN A 4 -15.22 6.22 0.45
N THR A 5 -16.22 5.47 -0.05
CA THR A 5 -15.96 4.51 -1.13
C THR A 5 -15.46 5.20 -2.40
N LYS A 6 -16.01 6.37 -2.75
CA LYS A 6 -15.51 7.15 -3.90
C LYS A 6 -14.07 7.61 -3.70
N LEU A 7 -13.74 8.09 -2.50
CA LEU A 7 -12.40 8.51 -2.14
C LEU A 7 -11.41 7.34 -2.28
N VAL A 8 -11.71 6.19 -1.67
CA VAL A 8 -10.88 4.98 -1.73
C VAL A 8 -10.60 4.57 -3.18
N ILE A 9 -11.64 4.39 -3.99
CA ILE A 9 -11.47 3.95 -5.38
C ILE A 9 -10.66 4.97 -6.19
N SER A 10 -10.96 6.26 -6.02
CA SER A 10 -10.21 7.33 -6.69
C SER A 10 -8.74 7.32 -6.28
N THR A 11 -8.45 7.17 -4.99
CA THR A 11 -7.07 7.14 -4.48
C THR A 11 -6.31 5.93 -4.97
N VAL A 12 -6.90 4.73 -4.99
CA VAL A 12 -6.27 3.53 -5.55
C VAL A 12 -5.93 3.75 -7.03
N PHE A 13 -6.89 4.24 -7.81
CA PHE A 13 -6.70 4.45 -9.24
C PHE A 13 -5.65 5.52 -9.55
N THR A 14 -5.71 6.68 -8.87
CA THR A 14 -4.71 7.73 -9.02
C THR A 14 -3.33 7.24 -8.60
N SER A 15 -3.22 6.51 -7.48
CA SER A 15 -1.93 5.98 -7.02
C SER A 15 -1.35 4.98 -8.02
N PHE A 16 -2.17 4.06 -8.55
CA PHE A 16 -1.75 3.16 -9.63
C PHE A 16 -1.13 3.94 -10.80
N LEU A 17 -1.83 4.94 -11.33
CA LEU A 17 -1.35 5.76 -12.44
C LEU A 17 -0.07 6.54 -12.08
N THR A 18 0.00 7.09 -10.88
CA THR A 18 1.18 7.82 -10.40
C THR A 18 2.40 6.91 -10.34
N PHE A 19 2.28 5.69 -9.80
CA PHE A 19 3.40 4.75 -9.74
C PHE A 19 3.78 4.18 -11.10
N GLN A 20 2.83 4.00 -12.03
CA GLN A 20 3.13 3.67 -13.42
C GLN A 20 3.92 4.79 -14.11
N LEU A 21 3.49 6.04 -13.95
CA LEU A 21 4.20 7.21 -14.46
C LEU A 21 5.59 7.35 -13.83
N LEU A 22 5.69 7.08 -12.53
CA LEU A 22 6.95 7.08 -11.79
C LEU A 22 7.92 6.10 -12.43
N PHE A 23 7.51 4.83 -12.57
CA PHE A 23 8.34 3.77 -13.14
C PHE A 23 8.76 4.04 -14.59
N HIS A 24 7.83 4.44 -15.46
CA HIS A 24 8.09 4.55 -16.89
C HIS A 24 8.77 5.86 -17.31
N CYS A 25 8.54 6.96 -16.59
CA CYS A 25 9.00 8.28 -17.02
C CYS A 25 9.89 8.95 -15.97
N ILE A 26 9.35 9.16 -14.76
CA ILE A 26 10.01 10.03 -13.77
C ILE A 26 11.30 9.39 -13.27
N SER A 27 11.29 8.09 -12.94
CA SER A 27 12.48 7.36 -12.46
C SER A 27 13.62 7.42 -13.47
N TYR A 28 13.31 7.27 -14.76
CA TYR A 28 14.32 7.37 -15.82
C TYR A 28 14.90 8.78 -15.91
N TRP A 29 14.04 9.80 -16.02
CA TRP A 29 14.46 11.20 -16.15
C TRP A 29 15.28 11.67 -14.94
N PHE A 30 14.81 11.36 -13.74
CA PHE A 30 15.45 11.75 -12.49
C PHE A 30 16.80 11.04 -12.31
N SER A 31 16.82 9.73 -12.51
CA SER A 31 18.05 8.92 -12.33
C SER A 31 19.11 9.28 -13.37
N ALA A 32 18.72 9.55 -14.62
CA ALA A 32 19.64 10.01 -15.66
C ALA A 32 20.28 11.38 -15.36
N LYS A 33 19.58 12.24 -14.60
CA LYS A 33 20.12 13.55 -14.17
C LYS A 33 21.03 13.47 -12.96
N ILE A 34 20.72 12.61 -11.99
CA ILE A 34 21.41 12.60 -10.69
C ILE A 34 22.53 11.57 -10.63
N SER A 35 22.40 10.47 -11.36
CA SER A 35 23.40 9.39 -11.40
C SER A 35 23.96 9.25 -12.82
N PRO A 36 25.15 9.81 -13.10
CA PRO A 36 25.78 9.69 -14.42
C PRO A 36 25.94 8.23 -14.88
N GLY A 37 26.15 7.30 -13.93
CA GLY A 37 26.26 5.86 -14.19
C GLY A 37 24.94 5.20 -14.64
N PHE A 38 23.79 5.82 -14.38
CA PHE A 38 22.49 5.28 -14.81
C PHE A 38 22.40 5.17 -16.33
N ASN A 39 22.92 6.14 -17.07
CA ASN A 39 22.84 6.14 -18.54
C ASN A 39 23.62 4.97 -19.16
N SER A 40 24.72 4.55 -18.53
CA SER A 40 25.54 3.40 -18.95
C SER A 40 24.97 2.03 -18.58
N LEU A 41 23.87 1.95 -17.82
CA LEU A 41 23.27 0.67 -17.45
C LEU A 41 22.58 -0.01 -18.65
N SER A 42 22.59 -1.34 -18.63
CA SER A 42 21.78 -2.14 -19.55
C SER A 42 20.28 -1.89 -19.31
N PHE A 43 19.46 -2.29 -20.28
CA PHE A 43 18.01 -2.14 -20.18
C PHE A 43 17.44 -2.85 -18.95
N GLU A 44 17.88 -4.08 -18.69
CA GLU A 44 17.44 -4.89 -17.55
C GLU A 44 17.80 -4.21 -16.22
N LYS A 45 19.00 -3.65 -16.12
CA LYS A 45 19.42 -2.91 -14.91
C LYS A 45 18.67 -1.60 -14.72
N LYS A 46 18.23 -0.94 -15.79
CA LYS A 46 17.35 0.24 -15.70
C LYS A 46 15.95 -0.12 -15.22
N ILE A 47 15.41 -1.25 -15.66
CA ILE A 47 14.13 -1.79 -15.16
C ILE A 47 14.21 -2.10 -13.68
N GLU A 48 15.24 -2.83 -13.25
CA GLU A 48 15.48 -3.13 -11.83
C GLU A 48 15.65 -1.85 -11.00
N TRP A 49 16.42 -0.89 -11.51
CA TRP A 49 16.61 0.41 -10.87
C TRP A 49 15.30 1.18 -10.70
N ASN A 50 14.51 1.30 -11.78
CA ASN A 50 13.25 2.03 -11.75
C ASN A 50 12.23 1.39 -10.80
N SER A 51 12.19 0.06 -10.72
CA SER A 51 11.37 -0.67 -9.75
C SER A 51 11.78 -0.33 -8.32
N ARG A 52 13.09 -0.35 -8.02
CA ARG A 52 13.62 0.04 -6.69
C ARG A 52 13.33 1.50 -6.32
N VAL A 53 13.36 2.42 -7.30
CA VAL A 53 12.94 3.81 -7.07
C VAL A 53 11.46 3.86 -6.72
N GLY A 54 10.62 3.12 -7.45
CA GLY A 54 9.19 3.01 -7.19
C GLY A 54 8.88 2.56 -5.77
N SER A 55 9.48 1.45 -5.33
CA SER A 55 9.29 0.92 -3.97
C SER A 55 9.81 1.88 -2.90
N THR A 56 10.97 2.51 -3.11
CA THR A 56 11.51 3.50 -2.16
C THR A 56 10.57 4.70 -2.01
N CYS A 57 10.05 5.23 -3.12
CA CYS A 57 9.08 6.33 -3.08
C CYS A 57 7.79 5.91 -2.36
N HIS A 58 7.31 4.70 -2.61
CA HIS A 58 6.16 4.15 -1.91
C HIS A 58 6.39 4.11 -0.40
N SER A 59 7.45 3.43 0.07
CA SER A 59 7.77 3.30 1.50
C SER A 59 7.92 4.65 2.18
N LEU A 60 8.53 5.64 1.52
CA LEU A 60 8.62 7.01 2.08
C LEU A 60 7.23 7.63 2.23
N VAL A 61 6.40 7.62 1.19
CA VAL A 61 5.07 8.24 1.22
C VAL A 61 4.18 7.61 2.31
N VAL A 62 4.08 6.28 2.32
CA VAL A 62 3.18 5.57 3.25
C VAL A 62 3.74 5.48 4.66
N GLY A 63 5.07 5.46 4.79
CA GLY A 63 5.78 5.53 6.07
C GLY A 63 5.62 6.89 6.73
N PHE A 64 5.77 7.99 5.99
CA PHE A 64 5.53 9.34 6.54
C PHE A 64 4.07 9.54 6.91
N LEU A 65 3.13 9.12 6.06
CA LEU A 65 1.71 9.21 6.36
C LEU A 65 1.31 8.31 7.54
N GLY A 66 1.87 7.09 7.61
CA GLY A 66 1.69 6.17 8.72
C GLY A 66 2.21 6.73 10.04
N LEU A 67 3.39 7.34 10.04
CA LEU A 67 3.95 8.00 11.22
C LEU A 67 3.08 9.19 11.67
N TYR A 68 2.56 9.97 10.71
CA TYR A 68 1.63 11.06 11.01
C TYR A 68 0.35 10.55 11.68
N ILE A 69 -0.27 9.51 11.10
CA ILE A 69 -1.48 8.88 11.66
C ILE A 69 -1.19 8.41 13.09
N PHE A 70 -0.10 7.66 13.28
CA PHE A 70 0.26 7.11 14.58
C PHE A 70 0.44 8.17 15.66
N LEU A 71 1.02 9.33 15.32
CA LEU A 71 1.35 10.38 16.29
C LEU A 71 0.20 11.38 16.52
N PHE A 72 -0.67 11.59 15.53
CA PHE A 72 -1.58 12.76 15.53
C PHE A 72 -3.04 12.46 15.17
N ASP A 73 -3.38 11.28 14.63
CA ASP A 73 -4.76 11.00 14.25
C ASP A 73 -5.60 10.58 15.47
N GLU A 74 -6.49 11.48 15.90
CA GLU A 74 -7.32 11.30 17.09
C GLU A 74 -8.18 10.04 17.06
N ALA A 75 -8.69 9.65 15.90
CA ALA A 75 -9.53 8.46 15.77
C ALA A 75 -8.74 7.18 16.05
N THR A 76 -7.52 7.08 15.50
CA THR A 76 -6.62 5.95 15.78
C THR A 76 -5.98 6.02 17.17
N ILE A 77 -5.77 7.21 17.75
CA ILE A 77 -5.28 7.34 19.12
C ILE A 77 -6.35 6.88 20.12
N ALA A 78 -7.61 7.25 19.88
CA ALA A 78 -8.74 6.87 20.75
C ALA A 78 -9.10 5.39 20.64
N ASP A 79 -9.04 4.82 19.43
CA ASP A 79 -9.32 3.41 19.16
C ASP A 79 -8.31 2.87 18.12
N PRO A 80 -7.15 2.34 18.55
CA PRO A 80 -6.08 1.91 17.63
C PRO A 80 -6.46 0.78 16.68
N LEU A 81 -7.48 0.00 17.03
CA LEU A 81 -7.89 -1.17 16.25
C LEU A 81 -9.11 -0.87 15.38
N TRP A 82 -10.05 -0.07 15.88
CA TRP A 82 -11.34 0.17 15.21
C TRP A 82 -11.63 1.65 14.93
N GLY A 83 -10.65 2.53 15.09
CA GLY A 83 -10.78 3.95 14.79
C GLY A 83 -11.11 4.18 13.31
N ASP A 84 -12.21 4.90 13.04
CA ASP A 84 -12.62 5.23 11.67
C ASP A 84 -11.85 6.46 11.15
N SER A 85 -10.59 6.25 10.77
CA SER A 85 -9.73 7.29 10.20
C SER A 85 -9.78 7.31 8.68
N SER A 86 -10.15 8.48 8.13
CA SER A 86 -10.07 8.74 6.69
C SER A 86 -8.62 8.72 6.18
N LEU A 87 -7.65 9.13 7.00
CA LEU A 87 -6.23 9.12 6.65
C LEU A 87 -5.69 7.69 6.56
N VAL A 88 -6.12 6.78 7.45
CA VAL A 88 -5.80 5.35 7.35
C VAL A 88 -6.32 4.77 6.03
N LYS A 89 -7.59 5.06 5.67
CA LYS A 89 -8.18 4.60 4.41
C LYS A 89 -7.40 5.12 3.20
N VAL A 90 -6.99 6.39 3.21
CA VAL A 90 -6.16 6.99 2.16
C VAL A 90 -4.80 6.30 2.10
N ASN A 91 -4.13 6.07 3.24
CA ASN A 91 -2.81 5.43 3.29
C ASN A 91 -2.87 4.01 2.71
N ILE A 92 -3.83 3.19 3.16
CA ILE A 92 -4.06 1.83 2.65
C ILE A 92 -4.41 1.87 1.15
N SER A 93 -5.18 2.86 0.70
CA SER A 93 -5.53 3.01 -0.72
C SER A 93 -4.32 3.36 -1.59
N ILE A 94 -3.41 4.20 -1.09
CA ILE A 94 -2.13 4.50 -1.76
C ILE A 94 -1.29 3.23 -1.87
N SER A 95 -1.14 2.47 -0.78
CA SER A 95 -0.41 1.21 -0.79
C SER A 95 -1.03 0.20 -1.74
N SER A 96 -2.35 0.09 -1.76
CA SER A 96 -3.06 -0.81 -2.67
C SER A 96 -2.84 -0.45 -4.14
N GLY A 97 -2.92 0.84 -4.48
CA GLY A 97 -2.63 1.31 -5.84
C GLY A 97 -1.19 1.06 -6.27
N TYR A 98 -0.23 1.25 -5.36
CA TYR A 98 1.17 0.89 -5.58
C TYR A 98 1.35 -0.62 -5.82
N LEU A 99 0.82 -1.48 -4.93
CA LEU A 99 1.00 -2.92 -5.03
C LEU A 99 0.40 -3.49 -6.32
N VAL A 100 -0.75 -2.98 -6.76
CA VAL A 100 -1.32 -3.34 -8.07
C VAL A 100 -0.41 -2.89 -9.22
N SER A 101 0.16 -1.70 -9.10
CA SER A 101 1.11 -1.14 -10.08
C SER A 101 2.39 -1.97 -10.18
N ASP A 102 2.99 -2.32 -9.04
CA ASP A 102 4.22 -3.11 -8.99
C ASP A 102 3.98 -4.54 -9.47
N LEU A 103 2.85 -5.17 -9.07
CA LEU A 103 2.47 -6.48 -9.58
C LEU A 103 2.29 -6.48 -11.12
N PHE A 104 1.69 -5.42 -11.67
CA PHE A 104 1.55 -5.25 -13.11
C PHE A 104 2.94 -5.17 -13.79
N ILE A 105 3.87 -4.38 -13.24
CA ILE A 105 5.24 -4.25 -13.76
C ILE A 105 6.01 -5.58 -13.64
N ILE A 106 5.88 -6.30 -12.52
CA ILE A 106 6.48 -7.62 -12.29
C ILE A 106 6.01 -8.63 -13.36
N ILE A 107 4.71 -8.63 -13.68
CA ILE A 107 4.15 -9.51 -14.71
C ILE A 107 4.68 -9.11 -16.10
N LEU A 108 4.74 -7.82 -16.42
CA LEU A 108 5.26 -7.33 -17.70
C LEU A 108 6.74 -7.63 -17.90
N TYR A 109 7.55 -7.48 -16.85
CA TYR A 109 9.00 -7.65 -16.88
C TYR A 109 9.47 -8.91 -16.13
N TRP A 110 8.68 -9.98 -16.22
CA TRP A 110 8.90 -11.23 -15.48
C TRP A 110 10.32 -11.79 -15.64
N LYS A 111 10.91 -11.68 -16.83
CA LYS A 111 12.28 -12.17 -17.10
C LYS A 111 13.38 -11.41 -16.35
N VAL A 112 13.09 -10.21 -15.87
CA VAL A 112 14.07 -9.31 -15.23
C VAL A 112 13.85 -9.23 -13.72
N ILE A 113 12.60 -9.00 -13.30
CA ILE A 113 12.24 -8.74 -11.88
C ILE A 113 11.22 -9.74 -11.33
N GLY A 114 10.83 -10.75 -12.11
CA GLY A 114 9.80 -11.71 -11.72
C GLY A 114 10.25 -12.62 -10.58
N ASP A 115 9.49 -12.63 -9.48
CA ASP A 115 9.62 -13.59 -8.40
C ASP A 115 8.24 -14.03 -7.88
N LYS A 116 8.03 -15.34 -7.76
CA LYS A 116 6.81 -15.94 -7.20
C LYS A 116 6.58 -15.51 -5.75
N TYR A 117 7.64 -15.29 -4.98
CA TYR A 117 7.52 -14.84 -3.59
C TYR A 117 7.01 -13.40 -3.55
N PHE A 118 7.44 -12.55 -4.49
CA PHE A 118 6.88 -11.20 -4.61
C PHE A 118 5.41 -11.22 -5.02
N ILE A 119 5.00 -12.08 -5.96
CA ILE A 119 3.56 -12.21 -6.30
C ILE A 119 2.75 -12.58 -5.06
N ILE A 120 3.17 -13.62 -4.32
CA ILE A 120 2.45 -14.07 -3.13
C ILE A 120 2.36 -12.95 -2.10
N HIS A 121 3.49 -12.28 -1.81
CA HIS A 121 3.54 -11.15 -0.89
C HIS A 121 2.56 -10.03 -1.28
N HIS A 122 2.57 -9.60 -2.54
CA HIS A 122 1.67 -8.55 -3.04
C HIS A 122 0.20 -8.96 -2.94
N CYS A 123 -0.14 -10.20 -3.32
CA CYS A 123 -1.50 -10.71 -3.22
C CYS A 123 -1.98 -10.81 -1.77
N THR A 124 -1.13 -11.28 -0.84
CA THR A 124 -1.46 -11.35 0.58
C THR A 124 -1.66 -9.96 1.17
N ALA A 125 -0.79 -8.99 0.83
CA ALA A 125 -0.93 -7.61 1.29
C ALA A 125 -2.20 -6.95 0.75
N LEU A 126 -2.49 -7.09 -0.55
CA LEU A 126 -3.72 -6.59 -1.17
C LEU A 126 -4.98 -7.20 -0.55
N TYR A 127 -4.95 -8.50 -0.23
CA TYR A 127 -6.06 -9.16 0.45
C TYR A 127 -6.27 -8.60 1.86
N ALA A 128 -5.20 -8.41 2.63
CA ALA A 128 -5.28 -7.81 3.96
C ALA A 128 -5.83 -6.37 3.90
N TYR A 129 -5.36 -5.56 2.95
CA TYR A 129 -5.85 -4.19 2.75
C TYR A 129 -7.31 -4.12 2.31
N PHE A 130 -7.72 -5.04 1.43
CA PHE A 130 -9.13 -5.17 1.07
C PHE A 130 -10.00 -5.47 2.30
N LEU A 131 -9.58 -6.42 3.14
CA LEU A 131 -10.29 -6.73 4.38
C LEU A 131 -10.38 -5.52 5.31
N LEU A 132 -9.32 -4.74 5.48
CA LEU A 132 -9.33 -3.53 6.31
C LEU A 132 -10.27 -2.45 5.78
N LEU A 133 -10.28 -2.22 4.46
CA LEU A 133 -11.17 -1.22 3.84
C LEU A 133 -12.64 -1.63 3.93
N VAL A 134 -12.94 -2.93 3.84
CA VAL A 134 -14.29 -3.47 3.96
C VAL A 134 -14.74 -3.57 5.42
N SER A 135 -13.88 -4.06 6.32
CA SER A 135 -14.20 -4.22 7.75
C SER A 135 -14.40 -2.86 8.44
N ALA A 136 -13.59 -1.85 8.11
CA ALA A 136 -13.83 -0.47 8.56
C ALA A 136 -15.22 0.06 8.14
N GLY A 137 -15.81 -0.46 7.05
CA GLY A 137 -17.19 -0.15 6.66
C GLY A 137 -18.25 -0.96 7.42
N ILE A 138 -17.94 -2.18 7.86
CA ILE A 138 -18.88 -3.11 8.50
C ILE A 138 -19.00 -2.87 10.02
N TYR A 139 -17.90 -2.52 10.70
CA TYR A 139 -17.83 -2.44 12.17
C TYR A 139 -18.32 -1.11 12.77
N ASN A 140 -18.84 -0.21 11.95
CA ASN A 140 -19.40 1.07 12.39
C ASN A 140 -20.77 0.94 13.11
N SER A 141 -21.23 -0.29 13.41
CA SER A 141 -22.45 -0.53 14.22
C SER A 141 -22.12 -1.11 15.61
N PRO A 142 -22.68 -0.56 16.71
CA PRO A 142 -22.39 -1.03 18.08
C PRO A 142 -22.66 -2.52 18.33
N THR A 143 -23.66 -3.07 17.65
CA THR A 143 -24.05 -4.48 17.72
C THR A 143 -23.00 -5.39 17.10
N SER A 144 -22.45 -5.04 15.93
CA SER A 144 -21.38 -5.80 15.30
C SER A 144 -20.12 -5.88 16.18
N ARG A 145 -19.72 -4.76 16.80
CA ARG A 145 -18.54 -4.72 17.69
C ARG A 145 -18.70 -5.66 18.89
N GLN A 146 -19.86 -5.66 19.53
CA GLN A 146 -20.16 -6.57 20.64
C GLN A 146 -20.23 -8.03 20.22
N ASP A 147 -20.72 -8.34 19.02
CA ASP A 147 -20.77 -9.72 18.51
C ASP A 147 -19.37 -10.25 18.17
N TRP A 148 -18.47 -9.40 17.70
CA TRP A 148 -17.07 -9.76 17.45
C TRP A 148 -16.26 -9.98 18.73
N GLU A 149 -16.45 -9.14 19.74
CA GLU A 149 -15.83 -9.34 21.06
C GLU A 149 -16.35 -10.61 21.76
N ARG A 150 -17.60 -10.99 21.50
CA ARG A 150 -18.28 -12.12 22.16
C ARG A 150 -18.03 -13.48 21.47
N ASN A 151 -17.79 -13.51 20.17
CA ASN A 151 -17.67 -14.75 19.40
C ASN A 151 -16.25 -15.36 19.38
N ASP A 152 -15.27 -14.81 20.11
CA ASP A 152 -13.89 -15.31 20.19
C ASP A 152 -13.29 -15.71 18.82
N LEU A 153 -13.68 -15.01 17.75
CA LEU A 153 -12.99 -14.99 16.46
C LEU A 153 -11.70 -14.16 16.61
N ARG A 154 -10.91 -14.50 17.64
CA ARG A 154 -9.48 -14.23 17.76
C ARG A 154 -8.73 -15.01 16.69
N ILE A 155 -9.16 -14.91 15.44
CA ILE A 155 -8.21 -15.10 14.35
C ILE A 155 -7.15 -14.05 14.64
N ASP A 156 -5.92 -14.51 14.87
CA ASP A 156 -4.70 -13.76 15.21
C ASP A 156 -4.37 -12.67 14.17
N ILE A 157 -5.27 -11.72 13.99
CA ILE A 157 -5.13 -10.53 13.13
C ILE A 157 -4.30 -9.49 13.89
N ASN A 158 -4.29 -9.55 15.24
CA ASN A 158 -3.40 -8.73 16.07
C ASN A 158 -1.91 -8.96 15.80
N LEU A 159 -1.52 -10.15 15.32
CA LEU A 159 -0.15 -10.44 14.88
C LEU A 159 0.09 -9.99 13.43
N ASN A 160 -0.90 -10.15 12.54
CA ASN A 160 -0.74 -9.82 11.12
C ASN A 160 -0.81 -8.32 10.82
N ILE A 161 -1.64 -7.54 11.52
CA ILE A 161 -1.73 -6.08 11.32
C ILE A 161 -0.52 -5.36 11.91
N LYS A 162 -0.02 -5.79 13.08
CA LYS A 162 1.24 -5.26 13.61
C LYS A 162 2.46 -5.66 12.77
N PHE A 163 2.40 -6.76 12.02
CA PHE A 163 3.46 -7.06 11.05
C PHE A 163 3.32 -6.16 9.81
N LEU A 164 2.12 -6.08 9.21
CA LEU A 164 1.87 -5.28 8.00
C LEU A 164 2.02 -3.76 8.17
N ILE A 165 1.84 -3.21 9.37
CA ILE A 165 2.05 -1.77 9.62
C ILE A 165 3.53 -1.45 9.89
N TYR A 166 4.34 -2.43 10.30
CA TYR A 166 5.70 -2.20 10.80
C TYR A 166 6.83 -2.88 10.01
N THR A 167 6.53 -3.62 8.93
CA THR A 167 7.55 -4.38 8.18
C THR A 167 7.53 -4.17 6.66
N ASP A 168 7.18 -2.97 6.19
CA ASP A 168 7.62 -2.49 4.86
C ASP A 168 8.91 -1.68 4.98
#